data_AF-A0A497HAC1-F1
#
_entry.id   AF-A0A497HAC1-F1
#
_cell.length_a   1.000
_cell.length_b   1.000
_cell.length_c   1.000
_cell.angle_alpha   90.00
_cell.angle_beta   90.00
_cell.angle_gamma   90.00
#
_symmetry.space_group_name_H-M   'P 1'
#
loop_
_entity.id
_entity.type
_entity.pdbx_description
1 polymer ?
#
loop_
_entity_poly.entity_id
_entity_poly.type
_entity_poly.pdbx_seq_one_letter_code
_entity_poly.pdbx_strand_id
1 'polypeptide(L)'
;RISFGTYNDLDVDDDENTGVNGKDIRVQYILLPWFSTENGLSVGLNLVLNIDRLGEEIKNNDFTAYIRLDNIKIGFRSPNITGSEMPLKLQLSSIVFLNLLDSTYGFKLLSNPYYTSDINGKTLSFFATYDDSSNKQKYTFSLKPAVSTDITISSTKEPGVWSYSFRRNSNIETILETHIVRHSLGDTKDTIITIKYLPREISFRFSIQPFKRNGGKILYQSENDYSTEIKIESNNIGRCRYATIKNPPREIYTEWIPSRDTGYLKLITESQGSTSITLQDKLVDPTINISLEDIGNVDFKSYWNLTNPGTFRIIRNSSMNLVIHSFIEEWETRLNITSLSKNLDIKWNINTSGYVFYDTNLESIKTADILIKTNNIGIKTKADIFKAEDFQLNWTNNWNITSSGRIEFSIVSIDVYLNGIWYHIWPWI
;
A
#
# COMPACT_ATOMS: atom_id res chain seq x y z
N ARG A 1 40.81 10.92 17.91
CA ARG A 1 40.48 9.92 18.96
C ARG A 1 39.11 10.28 19.49
N ILE A 2 38.12 9.42 19.31
CA ILE A 2 36.74 9.70 19.72
C ILE A 2 36.54 9.10 21.12
N SER A 3 36.15 9.92 22.08
CA SER A 3 35.87 9.52 23.46
C SER A 3 34.36 9.30 23.65
N PHE A 4 34.00 8.16 24.23
CA PHE A 4 32.61 7.75 24.46
C PHE A 4 31.97 8.61 25.57
N GLY A 5 30.71 9.03 25.37
CA GLY A 5 29.97 9.84 26.34
C GLY A 5 30.37 11.32 26.41
N THR A 6 31.45 11.73 25.73
CA THR A 6 31.90 13.13 25.65
C THR A 6 31.64 13.72 24.26
N TYR A 7 31.66 15.04 24.16
CA TYR A 7 31.66 15.73 22.87
C TYR A 7 33.02 15.57 22.18
N ASN A 8 32.97 15.32 20.87
CA ASN A 8 34.12 15.21 19.99
C ASN A 8 33.90 16.14 18.81
N ASP A 9 34.84 17.06 18.60
CA ASP A 9 34.81 17.96 17.45
C ASP A 9 35.59 17.30 16.31
N LEU A 10 34.99 17.25 15.12
CA LEU A 10 35.50 16.56 13.95
C LEU A 10 35.53 17.52 12.75
N ASP A 11 36.60 17.38 11.98
CA ASP A 11 36.78 17.96 10.66
C ASP A 11 36.38 16.88 9.66
N VAL A 12 35.44 17.20 8.76
CA VAL A 12 34.83 16.25 7.83
C VAL A 12 34.97 16.68 6.37
N ASP A 13 35.44 17.90 6.10
CA ASP A 13 35.77 18.39 4.77
C ASP A 13 37.29 18.46 4.49
N ASP A 14 38.12 18.20 5.50
CA ASP A 14 39.58 18.26 5.47
C ASP A 14 40.11 19.67 5.13
N ASP A 15 39.37 20.74 5.48
CA ASP A 15 39.80 22.15 5.36
C ASP A 15 39.94 22.81 6.74
N GLU A 16 41.18 23.04 7.17
CA GLU A 16 41.46 23.68 8.47
C GLU A 16 40.96 25.14 8.57
N ASN A 17 40.55 25.76 7.45
CA ASN A 17 40.06 27.14 7.39
C ASN A 17 38.54 27.26 7.57
N THR A 18 37.81 26.15 7.63
CA THR A 18 36.36 26.10 7.75
C THR A 18 35.91 25.72 9.16
N GLY A 19 34.61 25.84 9.43
CA GLY A 19 34.04 25.52 10.74
C GLY A 19 34.55 26.37 11.90
N VAL A 20 34.63 25.76 13.09
CA VAL A 20 35.08 26.41 14.34
C VAL A 20 36.40 25.78 14.78
N ASN A 21 37.50 26.51 14.60
CA ASN A 21 38.88 26.02 14.80
C ASN A 21 39.23 24.82 13.89
N GLY A 22 38.83 24.87 12.61
CA GLY A 22 39.07 23.79 11.63
C GLY A 22 38.27 22.53 11.96
N LYS A 23 37.04 22.67 12.46
CA LYS A 23 36.15 21.57 12.86
C LYS A 23 34.72 21.91 12.45
N ASP A 24 34.06 21.00 11.75
CA ASP A 24 32.77 21.27 11.11
C ASP A 24 31.58 20.71 11.89
N ILE A 25 31.81 19.70 12.71
CA ILE A 25 30.76 19.08 13.53
C ILE A 25 31.25 18.79 14.95
N ARG A 26 30.31 18.79 15.88
CA ARG A 26 30.48 18.29 17.24
C ARG A 26 29.53 17.12 17.45
N VAL A 27 30.07 15.97 17.84
CA VAL A 27 29.30 14.75 18.04
C VAL A 27 29.44 14.20 19.45
N GLN A 28 28.33 13.73 20.02
CA GLN A 28 28.32 12.92 21.23
C GLN A 28 27.50 11.66 20.98
N TYR A 29 28.03 10.52 21.37
CA TYR A 29 27.34 9.24 21.27
C TYR A 29 27.40 8.51 22.60
N ILE A 30 26.26 7.90 22.95
CA ILE A 30 26.03 7.18 24.20
C ILE A 30 25.27 5.90 23.86
N LEU A 31 25.73 4.79 24.43
CA LEU A 31 25.03 3.50 24.39
C LEU A 31 24.57 3.17 25.81
N LEU A 32 23.27 3.01 26.00
CA LEU A 32 22.66 2.73 27.30
C LEU A 32 21.82 1.45 27.22
N PRO A 33 21.75 0.65 28.30
CA PRO A 33 20.71 -0.35 28.42
C PRO A 33 19.33 0.34 28.41
N TRP A 34 18.34 -0.31 27.81
CA TRP A 34 16.98 0.20 27.73
C TRP A 34 16.00 -0.82 28.30
N PHE A 35 15.00 -0.30 29.01
CA PHE A 35 13.94 -1.09 29.64
C PHE A 35 12.63 -0.30 29.56
N SER A 36 11.53 -0.96 29.23
CA SER A 36 10.19 -0.36 29.27
C SER A 36 9.13 -1.37 29.68
N THR A 37 8.06 -0.85 30.29
CA THR A 37 6.85 -1.59 30.67
C THR A 37 5.58 -1.07 29.98
N GLU A 38 5.68 -0.02 29.16
CA GLU A 38 4.51 0.66 28.57
C GLU A 38 3.70 -0.26 27.65
N ASN A 39 4.35 -1.15 26.90
CA ASN A 39 3.72 -2.10 25.97
C ASN A 39 4.08 -3.55 26.32
N GLY A 40 4.13 -3.83 27.63
CA GLY A 40 4.68 -5.08 28.16
C GLY A 40 6.17 -4.98 28.45
N LEU A 41 6.72 -6.05 29.02
CA LEU A 41 8.11 -6.08 29.48
C LEU A 41 9.07 -6.12 28.28
N SER A 42 9.84 -5.06 28.09
CA SER A 42 10.74 -4.91 26.95
C SER A 42 12.15 -4.56 27.41
N VAL A 43 13.16 -5.17 26.79
CA VAL A 43 14.57 -4.93 27.06
C VAL A 43 15.32 -4.65 25.77
N GLY A 44 16.35 -3.83 25.82
CA GLY A 44 17.07 -3.46 24.61
C GLY A 44 18.29 -2.59 24.84
N LEU A 45 18.75 -1.98 23.76
CA LEU A 45 19.85 -1.03 23.73
C LEU A 45 19.36 0.30 23.15
N ASN A 46 19.62 1.39 23.85
CA ASN A 46 19.37 2.75 23.37
C ASN A 46 20.69 3.39 22.93
N LEU A 47 20.75 3.72 21.65
CA LEU A 47 21.82 4.49 21.03
C LEU A 47 21.39 5.95 20.95
N VAL A 48 22.04 6.82 21.71
CA VAL A 48 21.82 8.26 21.66
C VAL A 48 22.97 8.90 20.87
N LEU A 49 22.64 9.68 19.85
CA LEU A 49 23.57 10.45 19.03
C LEU A 49 23.11 11.90 18.99
N ASN A 50 23.95 12.79 19.50
CA ASN A 50 23.79 14.24 19.39
C ASN A 50 24.81 14.76 18.39
N ILE A 51 24.38 15.57 17.43
CA ILE A 51 25.24 16.23 16.46
C ILE A 51 24.89 17.70 16.42
N ASP A 52 25.89 18.56 16.60
CA ASP A 52 25.83 19.98 16.30
C ASP A 52 26.68 20.25 15.05
N ARG A 53 26.11 20.96 14.07
CA ARG A 53 26.85 21.50 12.94
C ARG A 53 27.54 22.79 13.38
N LEU A 54 28.85 22.86 13.17
CA LEU A 54 29.71 24.01 13.49
C LEU A 54 30.01 24.85 12.25
N GLY A 55 30.15 24.20 11.09
CA GLY A 55 30.50 24.84 9.82
C GLY A 55 29.31 25.07 8.87
N GLU A 56 29.36 26.18 8.13
CA GLU A 56 28.33 26.59 7.17
C GLU A 56 28.56 26.02 5.77
N GLU A 57 29.80 25.66 5.45
CA GLU A 57 30.22 25.03 4.20
C GLU A 57 29.64 23.62 4.02
N ILE A 58 29.52 22.81 5.08
CA ILE A 58 28.93 21.46 4.99
C ILE A 58 27.40 21.46 4.98
N LYS A 59 26.76 22.63 5.12
CA LYS A 59 25.30 22.77 5.27
C LYS A 59 24.49 22.07 4.19
N ASN A 60 24.91 22.20 2.94
CA ASN A 60 24.17 21.72 1.77
C ASN A 60 24.82 20.46 1.17
N ASN A 61 25.80 19.87 1.85
CA ASN A 61 26.47 18.66 1.39
C ASN A 61 25.69 17.40 1.80
N ASP A 62 25.98 16.29 1.11
CA ASP A 62 25.43 14.99 1.50
C ASP A 62 26.19 14.51 2.73
N PHE A 63 25.51 14.47 3.88
CA PHE A 63 26.12 14.16 5.15
C PHE A 63 25.53 12.87 5.73
N THR A 64 26.38 11.96 6.18
CA THR A 64 25.97 10.69 6.80
C THR A 64 26.77 10.44 8.05
N ALA A 65 26.09 10.18 9.17
CA ALA A 65 26.72 9.75 10.41
C ALA A 65 26.05 8.48 10.92
N TYR A 66 26.87 7.52 11.37
CA TYR A 66 26.39 6.25 11.89
C TYR A 66 27.35 5.66 12.90
N ILE A 67 26.81 4.78 13.73
CA ILE A 67 27.58 3.94 14.63
C ILE A 67 27.56 2.53 14.07
N ARG A 68 28.74 1.90 14.03
CA ARG A 68 28.92 0.52 13.60
C ARG A 68 29.23 -0.35 14.81
N LEU A 69 28.41 -1.36 15.03
CA LEU A 69 28.59 -2.40 16.04
C LEU A 69 28.61 -3.74 15.31
N ASP A 70 29.81 -4.26 15.04
CA ASP A 70 30.01 -5.48 14.28
C ASP A 70 29.32 -5.42 12.88
N ASN A 71 28.29 -6.23 12.69
CA ASN A 71 27.48 -6.32 11.47
C ASN A 71 26.31 -5.33 11.42
N ILE A 72 26.09 -4.55 12.48
CA ILE A 72 25.01 -3.57 12.59
C ILE A 72 25.55 -2.17 12.32
N LYS A 73 24.84 -1.38 11.50
CA LYS A 73 25.03 0.07 11.40
C LYS A 73 23.72 0.78 11.66
N ILE A 74 23.75 1.81 12.49
CA ILE A 74 22.58 2.64 12.79
C ILE A 74 23.01 4.10 12.66
N GLY A 75 22.25 4.89 11.92
CA GLY A 75 22.60 6.28 11.69
C GLY A 75 21.56 7.06 10.93
N PHE A 76 21.98 8.20 10.39
CA PHE A 76 21.15 9.04 9.54
C PHE A 76 21.95 9.60 8.37
N ARG A 77 21.23 10.12 7.39
CA ARG A 77 21.72 10.82 6.22
C ARG A 77 20.88 12.09 5.98
N SER A 78 21.55 13.20 5.78
CA SER A 78 20.99 14.42 5.20
C SER A 78 21.42 14.49 3.74
N PRO A 79 20.51 14.26 2.77
CA PRO A 79 20.88 14.20 1.36
C PRO A 79 21.13 15.59 0.77
N ASN A 80 22.09 15.68 -0.15
CA ASN A 80 22.28 16.86 -1.01
C ASN A 80 21.20 16.89 -2.11
N ILE A 81 20.06 17.49 -1.78
CA ILE A 81 18.97 17.77 -2.70
C ILE A 81 18.53 19.22 -2.53
N THR A 82 18.06 19.84 -3.61
CA THR A 82 17.62 21.24 -3.62
C THR A 82 16.63 21.52 -2.48
N GLY A 83 16.95 22.51 -1.66
CA GLY A 83 16.12 22.94 -0.52
C GLY A 83 16.37 22.18 0.78
N SER A 84 17.05 21.03 0.75
CA SER A 84 17.46 20.31 1.97
C SER A 84 18.79 20.86 2.51
N GLU A 85 18.98 20.76 3.81
CA GLU A 85 20.22 21.10 4.49
C GLU A 85 20.44 20.16 5.68
N MET A 86 21.68 20.03 6.13
CA MET A 86 21.98 19.38 7.40
C MET A 86 21.42 20.23 8.56
N PRO A 87 20.71 19.62 9.52
CA PRO A 87 20.22 20.34 10.69
C PRO A 87 21.38 20.96 11.47
N LEU A 88 21.13 22.14 12.05
CA LEU A 88 22.11 22.77 12.95
C LEU A 88 22.34 21.91 14.19
N LYS A 89 21.28 21.30 14.72
CA LYS A 89 21.38 20.31 15.79
C LYS A 89 20.50 19.11 15.49
N LEU A 90 20.97 17.91 15.78
CA LEU A 90 20.17 16.69 15.71
C LEU A 90 20.39 15.87 16.96
N GLN A 91 19.30 15.62 17.68
CA GLN A 91 19.26 14.57 18.69
C GLN A 91 18.54 13.36 18.12
N LEU A 92 19.21 12.22 18.16
CA LEU A 92 18.72 10.95 17.69
C LEU A 92 18.80 9.91 18.81
N SER A 93 17.72 9.21 19.08
CA SER A 93 17.70 8.03 19.95
C SER A 93 17.16 6.85 19.14
N SER A 94 18.00 5.85 18.92
CA SER A 94 17.66 4.62 18.21
C SER A 94 17.69 3.46 19.18
N ILE A 95 16.55 2.82 19.40
CA ILE A 95 16.37 1.75 20.37
C ILE A 95 16.05 0.48 19.61
N VAL A 96 16.89 -0.55 19.78
CA VAL A 96 16.59 -1.91 19.33
C VAL A 96 16.15 -2.68 20.56
N PHE A 97 14.98 -3.32 20.51
CA PHE A 97 14.40 -3.97 21.68
C PHE A 97 13.76 -5.33 21.38
N LEU A 98 13.62 -6.12 22.43
CA LEU A 98 12.90 -7.39 22.51
C LEU A 98 11.76 -7.25 23.52
N ASN A 99 10.52 -7.47 23.08
CA ASN A 99 9.38 -7.68 23.96
C ASN A 99 9.43 -9.11 24.49
N LEU A 100 9.62 -9.26 25.81
CA LEU A 100 9.86 -10.55 26.44
C LEU A 100 8.61 -11.43 26.47
N LEU A 101 7.44 -10.85 26.75
CA LEU A 101 6.18 -11.60 26.85
C LEU A 101 5.76 -12.21 25.51
N ASP A 102 5.99 -11.48 24.43
CA ASP A 102 5.57 -11.89 23.10
C ASP A 102 6.68 -12.55 22.29
N SER A 103 7.92 -12.51 22.80
CA SER A 103 9.13 -12.92 22.07
C SER A 103 9.25 -12.25 20.70
N THR A 104 8.81 -10.99 20.62
CA THR A 104 8.85 -10.16 19.41
C THR A 104 9.93 -9.11 19.53
N TYR A 105 10.49 -8.68 18.41
CA TYR A 105 11.53 -7.66 18.37
C TYR A 105 11.00 -6.39 17.72
N GLY A 106 11.65 -5.28 18.00
CA GLY A 106 11.27 -4.00 17.45
C GLY A 106 12.40 -3.00 17.42
N PHE A 107 12.09 -1.89 16.78
CA PHE A 107 12.94 -0.74 16.62
C PHE A 107 12.12 0.51 16.95
N LYS A 108 12.69 1.38 17.77
CA LYS A 108 12.13 2.70 18.09
C LYS A 108 13.15 3.77 17.72
N LEU A 109 12.69 4.84 17.12
CA LEU A 109 13.49 5.96 16.66
C LEU A 109 12.85 7.25 17.15
N LEU A 110 13.58 8.02 17.94
CA LEU A 110 13.21 9.38 18.30
C LEU A 110 14.20 10.32 17.63
N SER A 111 13.67 11.25 16.84
CA SER A 111 14.45 12.28 16.16
C SER A 111 13.95 13.65 16.54
N ASN A 112 14.88 14.55 16.84
CA ASN A 112 14.60 15.95 17.12
C ASN A 112 15.62 16.84 16.37
N PRO A 113 15.39 17.11 15.08
CA PRO A 113 16.23 18.01 14.30
C PRO A 113 15.86 19.48 14.58
N TYR A 114 16.88 20.34 14.58
CA TYR A 114 16.75 21.78 14.70
C TYR A 114 17.37 22.46 13.48
N TYR A 115 16.57 23.30 12.83
CA TYR A 115 16.97 24.14 11.70
C TYR A 115 16.79 25.60 12.09
N THR A 116 17.67 26.47 11.59
CA THR A 116 17.54 27.93 11.76
C THR A 116 16.67 28.54 10.67
N SER A 117 16.62 27.92 9.48
CA SER A 117 15.74 28.30 8.39
C SER A 117 14.39 27.58 8.48
N ASP A 118 13.47 27.93 7.58
CA ASP A 118 12.26 27.16 7.35
C ASP A 118 12.58 25.67 7.12
N ILE A 119 11.74 24.81 7.68
CA ILE A 119 11.86 23.35 7.64
C ILE A 119 11.24 22.75 6.38
N ASN A 120 10.46 23.53 5.63
CA ASN A 120 9.90 23.10 4.36
C ASN A 120 10.99 22.65 3.39
N GLY A 121 10.82 21.47 2.79
CA GLY A 121 11.78 20.87 1.87
C GLY A 121 12.97 20.15 2.53
N LYS A 122 13.22 20.34 3.84
CA LYS A 122 14.29 19.63 4.57
C LYS A 122 13.99 18.15 4.63
N THR A 123 14.96 17.31 4.29
CA THR A 123 14.79 15.85 4.29
C THR A 123 15.83 15.21 5.19
N LEU A 124 15.41 14.23 5.98
CA LEU A 124 16.29 13.48 6.86
C LEU A 124 15.92 12.01 6.79
N SER A 125 16.92 11.17 6.53
CA SER A 125 16.75 9.73 6.37
C SER A 125 17.49 9.01 7.48
N PHE A 126 16.81 8.17 8.25
CA PHE A 126 17.39 7.31 9.26
C PHE A 126 17.56 5.92 8.70
N PHE A 127 18.60 5.21 9.10
CA PHE A 127 18.77 3.84 8.65
C PHE A 127 19.31 2.93 9.75
N ALA A 128 18.88 1.68 9.67
CA ALA A 128 19.45 0.56 10.39
C ALA A 128 19.77 -0.55 9.39
N THR A 129 21.02 -1.00 9.37
CA THR A 129 21.47 -2.10 8.51
C THR A 129 22.03 -3.21 9.36
N TYR A 130 21.72 -4.45 8.98
CA TYR A 130 22.37 -5.66 9.44
C TYR A 130 22.97 -6.36 8.21
N ASP A 131 24.25 -6.68 8.24
CA ASP A 131 24.95 -7.29 7.11
C ASP A 131 25.87 -8.43 7.61
N ASP A 132 25.44 -9.67 7.42
CA ASP A 132 26.26 -10.86 7.61
C ASP A 132 26.52 -11.56 6.26
N SER A 133 27.37 -12.59 6.24
CA SER A 133 27.74 -13.32 5.01
C SER A 133 26.57 -13.94 4.22
N SER A 134 25.41 -14.13 4.85
CA SER A 134 24.23 -14.85 4.36
C SER A 134 22.96 -14.00 4.29
N ASN A 135 22.86 -12.96 5.13
CA ASN A 135 21.69 -12.13 5.31
C ASN A 135 22.07 -10.65 5.35
N LYS A 136 21.39 -9.86 4.52
CA LYS A 136 21.46 -8.39 4.60
C LYS A 136 20.08 -7.82 4.81
N GLN A 137 19.92 -6.96 5.80
CA GLN A 137 18.68 -6.24 6.04
C GLN A 137 18.98 -4.75 6.16
N LYS A 138 18.20 -3.91 5.48
CA LYS A 138 18.28 -2.45 5.60
C LYS A 138 16.88 -1.91 5.78
N TYR A 139 16.71 -1.12 6.83
CA TYR A 139 15.53 -0.30 7.07
C TYR A 139 15.96 1.15 6.90
N THR A 140 15.23 1.92 6.10
CA THR A 140 15.44 3.37 5.95
C THR A 140 14.12 4.09 6.17
N PHE A 141 14.13 5.17 6.95
CA PHE A 141 12.97 6.02 7.24
C PHE A 141 13.30 7.44 6.83
N SER A 142 12.65 7.95 5.80
CA SER A 142 12.83 9.30 5.29
C SER A 142 11.63 10.17 5.62
N LEU A 143 11.87 11.34 6.21
CA LEU A 143 10.84 12.32 6.53
C LEU A 143 11.01 13.57 5.68
N LYS A 144 9.92 14.04 5.08
CA LYS A 144 9.87 15.26 4.28
C LYS A 144 8.58 16.05 4.60
N PRO A 145 8.65 17.19 5.32
CA PRO A 145 9.84 17.77 5.90
C PRO A 145 10.35 16.99 7.12
N ALA A 146 11.63 17.17 7.45
CA ALA A 146 12.32 16.50 8.55
C ALA A 146 11.92 17.06 9.93
N VAL A 147 10.73 16.71 10.40
CA VAL A 147 10.18 17.17 11.69
C VAL A 147 10.57 16.26 12.86
N SER A 148 10.42 16.75 14.10
CA SER A 148 10.61 15.92 15.30
C SER A 148 9.57 14.81 15.35
N THR A 149 10.05 13.57 15.45
CA THR A 149 9.23 12.36 15.23
C THR A 149 9.65 11.24 16.19
N ASP A 150 8.67 10.49 16.68
CA ASP A 150 8.81 9.19 17.35
C ASP A 150 8.23 8.12 16.41
N ILE A 151 9.05 7.15 16.03
CA ILE A 151 8.69 6.03 15.17
C ILE A 151 8.93 4.75 15.95
N THR A 152 7.93 3.90 16.06
CA THR A 152 8.06 2.56 16.63
C THR A 152 7.58 1.52 15.64
N ILE A 153 8.38 0.49 15.42
CA ILE A 153 8.07 -0.64 14.55
C ILE A 153 8.41 -1.91 15.28
N SER A 154 7.46 -2.83 15.37
CA SER A 154 7.68 -4.11 16.05
C SER A 154 7.03 -5.25 15.31
N SER A 155 7.65 -6.42 15.35
CA SER A 155 7.01 -7.64 14.86
C SER A 155 5.85 -7.99 15.79
N THR A 156 4.79 -8.61 15.26
CA THR A 156 3.71 -9.17 16.09
C THR A 156 3.87 -10.68 16.26
N LYS A 157 3.02 -11.31 17.08
CA LYS A 157 2.95 -12.78 17.18
C LYS A 157 2.52 -13.45 15.88
N GLU A 158 1.77 -12.73 15.04
CA GLU A 158 1.34 -13.23 13.74
C GLU A 158 2.49 -13.13 12.73
N PRO A 159 2.92 -14.26 12.14
CA PRO A 159 4.04 -14.26 11.20
C PRO A 159 3.80 -13.33 10.01
N GLY A 160 4.74 -12.41 9.77
CA GLY A 160 4.68 -11.47 8.65
C GLY A 160 3.79 -10.24 8.88
N VAL A 161 3.18 -10.11 10.06
CA VAL A 161 2.43 -8.91 10.47
C VAL A 161 3.30 -8.06 11.39
N TRP A 162 3.39 -6.77 11.09
CA TRP A 162 4.19 -5.78 11.82
C TRP A 162 3.31 -4.66 12.33
N SER A 163 3.58 -4.20 13.55
CA SER A 163 2.97 -2.99 14.12
C SER A 163 3.84 -1.79 13.80
N TYR A 164 3.20 -0.70 13.39
CA TYR A 164 3.82 0.58 13.09
C TYR A 164 3.11 1.65 13.91
N SER A 165 3.88 2.52 14.55
CA SER A 165 3.39 3.69 15.24
C SER A 165 4.27 4.88 14.90
N PHE A 166 3.64 5.98 14.51
CA PHE A 166 4.31 7.22 14.15
C PHE A 166 3.64 8.37 14.88
N ARG A 167 4.46 9.19 15.55
CA ARG A 167 4.02 10.42 16.19
C ARG A 167 4.95 11.56 15.80
N ARG A 168 4.40 12.68 15.35
CA ARG A 168 5.15 13.90 15.02
C ARG A 168 4.71 15.08 15.87
N ASN A 169 5.68 15.89 16.26
CA ASN A 169 5.46 17.09 17.07
C ASN A 169 5.51 18.36 16.20
N SER A 170 4.76 18.37 15.10
CA SER A 170 4.69 19.50 14.16
C SER A 170 3.28 19.62 13.58
N ASN A 171 2.92 20.80 13.08
CA ASN A 171 1.69 21.03 12.32
C ASN A 171 1.89 20.89 10.81
N ILE A 172 3.15 20.85 10.38
CA ILE A 172 3.50 20.82 8.97
C ILE A 172 3.21 19.43 8.42
N GLU A 173 2.51 19.39 7.30
CA GLU A 173 2.23 18.15 6.61
C GLU A 173 3.53 17.43 6.24
N THR A 174 3.61 16.13 6.53
CA THR A 174 4.84 15.36 6.36
C THR A 174 4.55 14.09 5.57
N ILE A 175 5.48 13.75 4.68
CA ILE A 175 5.53 12.46 4.00
C ILE A 175 6.56 11.61 4.73
N LEU A 176 6.16 10.40 5.09
CA LEU A 176 7.06 9.36 5.56
C LEU A 176 7.28 8.35 4.43
N GLU A 177 8.54 8.05 4.14
CA GLU A 177 8.90 6.94 3.26
C GLU A 177 9.74 5.93 4.04
N THR A 178 9.30 4.67 4.03
CA THR A 178 9.99 3.54 4.66
C THR A 178 10.47 2.59 3.58
N HIS A 179 11.78 2.38 3.49
CA HIS A 179 12.41 1.45 2.57
C HIS A 179 12.95 0.25 3.32
N ILE A 180 12.50 -0.95 2.94
CA ILE A 180 12.84 -2.21 3.60
C ILE A 180 13.47 -3.12 2.54
N VAL A 181 14.77 -3.36 2.67
CA VAL A 181 15.52 -4.29 1.81
C VAL A 181 15.94 -5.48 2.63
N ARG A 182 15.60 -6.69 2.16
CA ARG A 182 16.01 -7.96 2.77
C ARG A 182 16.61 -8.88 1.72
N HIS A 183 17.85 -9.28 1.94
CA HIS A 183 18.56 -10.28 1.16
C HIS A 183 18.71 -11.54 2.01
N SER A 184 18.30 -12.68 1.48
CA SER A 184 18.53 -13.99 2.10
C SER A 184 18.66 -15.05 1.02
N LEU A 185 19.73 -15.86 1.07
CA LEU A 185 19.94 -17.03 0.19
C LEU A 185 19.77 -16.73 -1.32
N GLY A 186 20.20 -15.55 -1.78
CA GLY A 186 20.14 -15.14 -3.20
C GLY A 186 18.87 -14.38 -3.61
N ASP A 187 17.84 -14.34 -2.76
CA ASP A 187 16.61 -13.58 -3.02
C ASP A 187 16.70 -12.18 -2.38
N THR A 188 16.36 -11.15 -3.16
CA THR A 188 16.24 -9.77 -2.68
C THR A 188 14.78 -9.35 -2.66
N LYS A 189 14.27 -9.02 -1.47
CA LYS A 189 12.95 -8.43 -1.29
C LYS A 189 13.12 -6.95 -0.98
N ASP A 190 12.53 -6.11 -1.81
CA ASP A 190 12.47 -4.68 -1.62
C ASP A 190 11.00 -4.25 -1.49
N THR A 191 10.70 -3.53 -0.42
CA THR A 191 9.41 -2.91 -0.18
C THR A 191 9.61 -1.45 0.21
N ILE A 192 8.93 -0.56 -0.50
CA ILE A 192 8.81 0.86 -0.16
C ILE A 192 7.38 1.12 0.29
N ILE A 193 7.23 1.75 1.46
CA ILE A 193 5.95 2.20 2.00
C ILE A 193 6.00 3.71 2.13
N THR A 194 5.12 4.42 1.44
CA THR A 194 5.00 5.87 1.51
C THR A 194 3.66 6.23 2.16
N ILE A 195 3.70 7.02 3.23
CA ILE A 195 2.51 7.59 3.88
C ILE A 195 2.51 9.09 3.61
N LYS A 196 1.57 9.55 2.78
CA LYS A 196 1.34 10.99 2.53
C LYS A 196 0.31 11.54 3.49
N TYR A 197 0.34 12.84 3.75
CA TYR A 197 -0.54 13.47 4.73
C TYR A 197 -0.41 12.81 6.12
N LEU A 198 0.82 12.49 6.56
CA LEU A 198 1.05 11.77 7.81
C LEU A 198 0.32 12.48 8.96
N PRO A 199 -0.62 11.84 9.66
CA PRO A 199 -1.28 12.43 10.83
C PRO A 199 -0.28 12.78 11.92
N ARG A 200 -0.69 13.56 12.94
CA ARG A 200 0.17 13.80 14.10
C ARG A 200 0.48 12.52 14.86
N GLU A 201 -0.46 11.60 14.86
CA GLU A 201 -0.34 10.28 15.46
C GLU A 201 -1.08 9.27 14.60
N ILE A 202 -0.42 8.17 14.26
CA ILE A 202 -0.99 7.06 13.51
C ILE A 202 -0.38 5.76 14.01
N SER A 203 -1.24 4.76 14.25
CA SER A 203 -0.83 3.43 14.68
C SER A 203 -1.64 2.39 13.93
N PHE A 204 -0.96 1.41 13.36
CA PHE A 204 -1.59 0.33 12.61
C PHE A 204 -0.73 -0.93 12.58
N ARG A 205 -1.40 -2.06 12.41
CA ARG A 205 -0.80 -3.34 12.05
C ARG A 205 -0.90 -3.50 10.54
N PHE A 206 0.20 -3.89 9.94
CA PHE A 206 0.29 -4.09 8.50
C PHE A 206 1.01 -5.38 8.17
N SER A 207 0.45 -6.12 7.23
CA SER A 207 1.11 -7.24 6.61
C SER A 207 0.93 -7.15 5.11
N ILE A 208 2.03 -7.38 4.42
CA ILE A 208 2.02 -7.59 2.99
C ILE A 208 2.65 -8.93 2.70
N GLN A 209 1.89 -9.82 2.08
CA GLN A 209 2.53 -10.91 1.37
C GLN A 209 2.84 -10.36 -0.02
N PRO A 210 4.13 -10.22 -0.35
CA PRO A 210 4.52 -9.60 -1.61
C PRO A 210 3.85 -10.33 -2.77
N PHE A 211 3.54 -9.56 -3.80
CA PHE A 211 2.95 -10.02 -5.04
C PHE A 211 3.76 -11.22 -5.57
N LYS A 212 3.27 -12.43 -5.28
CA LYS A 212 3.77 -13.65 -5.88
C LYS A 212 3.37 -13.65 -7.35
N ARG A 213 3.97 -14.55 -8.14
CA ARG A 213 3.69 -14.73 -9.56
C ARG A 213 2.19 -14.68 -9.91
N ASN A 214 1.35 -15.20 -9.01
CA ASN A 214 -0.09 -15.33 -9.23
C ASN A 214 -0.94 -14.33 -8.44
N GLY A 215 -0.40 -13.52 -7.52
CA GLY A 215 -1.27 -12.70 -6.66
C GLY A 215 -0.63 -12.19 -5.38
N GLY A 216 -1.38 -11.46 -4.57
CA GLY A 216 -0.90 -10.91 -3.30
C GLY A 216 -2.00 -10.75 -2.27
N LYS A 217 -1.60 -10.42 -1.05
CA LYS A 217 -2.53 -10.04 0.02
C LYS A 217 -1.98 -8.88 0.85
N ILE A 218 -2.90 -8.02 1.28
CA ILE A 218 -2.66 -6.94 2.24
C ILE A 218 -3.62 -7.13 3.41
N LEU A 219 -3.07 -7.00 4.61
CA LEU A 219 -3.81 -6.81 5.84
C LEU A 219 -3.39 -5.47 6.42
N TYR A 220 -4.37 -4.62 6.71
CA TYR A 220 -4.22 -3.37 7.44
C TYR A 220 -5.26 -3.35 8.56
N GLN A 221 -4.82 -3.02 9.78
CA GLN A 221 -5.69 -2.89 10.94
C GLN A 221 -5.27 -1.70 11.79
N SER A 222 -6.21 -0.85 12.18
CA SER A 222 -6.01 0.29 13.09
C SER A 222 -7.21 0.49 14.00
N GLU A 223 -7.01 1.23 15.09
CA GLU A 223 -8.11 1.60 16.00
C GLU A 223 -8.99 2.73 15.43
N ASN A 224 -8.43 3.51 14.50
CA ASN A 224 -9.05 4.71 13.94
C ASN A 224 -9.01 4.69 12.41
N ASP A 225 -9.93 5.44 11.81
CA ASP A 225 -9.88 5.80 10.39
C ASP A 225 -8.90 6.97 10.22
N TYR A 226 -8.11 6.96 9.15
CA TYR A 226 -7.15 8.03 8.88
C TYR A 226 -7.38 8.68 7.52
N SER A 227 -7.33 10.01 7.47
CA SER A 227 -7.29 10.77 6.22
C SER A 227 -5.85 10.85 5.70
N THR A 228 -5.39 9.77 5.08
CA THR A 228 -4.01 9.60 4.59
C THR A 228 -3.99 8.73 3.33
N GLU A 229 -2.87 8.75 2.61
CA GLU A 229 -2.62 7.84 1.48
C GLU A 229 -1.41 6.97 1.82
N ILE A 230 -1.63 5.65 1.87
CA ILE A 230 -0.59 4.63 2.01
C ILE A 230 -0.33 4.05 0.63
N LYS A 231 0.85 4.32 0.09
CA LYS A 231 1.34 3.69 -1.15
C LYS A 231 2.38 2.65 -0.80
N ILE A 232 2.25 1.46 -1.37
CA ILE A 232 3.21 0.38 -1.25
C ILE A 232 3.73 0.04 -2.64
N GLU A 233 5.04 -0.09 -2.74
CA GLU A 233 5.76 -0.57 -3.91
C GLU A 233 6.60 -1.77 -3.50
N SER A 234 6.55 -2.86 -4.29
CA SER A 234 7.43 -4.00 -4.08
C SER A 234 8.03 -4.47 -5.38
N ASN A 235 9.34 -4.72 -5.37
CA ASN A 235 10.10 -5.15 -6.56
C ASN A 235 9.82 -6.60 -7.00
N ASN A 236 8.90 -7.32 -6.34
CA ASN A 236 8.75 -8.77 -6.52
C ASN A 236 7.98 -9.15 -7.79
N ILE A 237 8.23 -10.36 -8.29
CA ILE A 237 7.91 -10.94 -9.63
C ILE A 237 6.39 -11.22 -9.83
N GLY A 238 5.53 -10.45 -9.17
CA GLY A 238 4.09 -10.57 -9.29
C GLY A 238 3.54 -9.80 -10.49
N ARG A 239 2.29 -10.10 -10.84
CA ARG A 239 1.53 -9.35 -11.85
C ARG A 239 1.15 -7.93 -11.40
N CYS A 240 1.20 -7.62 -10.11
CA CYS A 240 1.09 -6.25 -9.59
C CYS A 240 2.38 -5.88 -8.84
N ARG A 241 2.71 -4.59 -8.82
CA ARG A 241 3.89 -4.00 -8.14
C ARG A 241 3.50 -2.93 -7.13
N TYR A 242 2.37 -2.27 -7.35
CA TYR A 242 1.91 -1.12 -6.58
C TYR A 242 0.56 -1.43 -5.93
N ALA A 243 0.40 -0.98 -4.68
CA ALA A 243 -0.88 -0.90 -4.00
C ALA A 243 -1.02 0.50 -3.39
N THR A 244 -2.18 1.13 -3.56
CA THR A 244 -2.49 2.42 -2.95
C THR A 244 -3.77 2.29 -2.16
N ILE A 245 -3.75 2.71 -0.90
CA ILE A 245 -4.91 2.78 -0.01
C ILE A 245 -5.10 4.25 0.36
N LYS A 246 -6.21 4.86 -0.06
CA LYS A 246 -6.59 6.20 0.38
C LYS A 246 -7.69 6.12 1.41
N ASN A 247 -7.57 6.96 2.43
CA ASN A 247 -8.45 6.99 3.59
C ASN A 247 -8.58 5.60 4.24
N PRO A 248 -7.46 4.98 4.68
CA PRO A 248 -7.50 3.66 5.28
C PRO A 248 -8.46 3.64 6.49
N PRO A 249 -9.44 2.73 6.50
CA PRO A 249 -10.39 2.57 7.59
C PRO A 249 -9.82 1.61 8.64
N ARG A 250 -10.54 1.35 9.74
CA ARG A 250 -10.09 0.43 10.81
C ARG A 250 -9.58 -0.93 10.35
N GLU A 251 -10.21 -1.54 9.35
CA GLU A 251 -9.74 -2.83 8.83
C GLU A 251 -9.84 -2.89 7.31
N ILE A 252 -8.77 -3.38 6.68
CA ILE A 252 -8.76 -3.86 5.30
C ILE A 252 -8.05 -5.21 5.28
N TYR A 253 -8.74 -6.24 4.81
CA TYR A 253 -8.13 -7.44 4.27
C TYR A 253 -8.45 -7.51 2.78
N THR A 254 -7.41 -7.55 1.94
CA THR A 254 -7.60 -7.82 0.51
C THR A 254 -6.62 -8.85 0.02
N GLU A 255 -7.10 -9.72 -0.88
CA GLU A 255 -6.34 -10.78 -1.52
C GLU A 255 -6.75 -10.85 -2.98
N TRP A 256 -5.80 -10.96 -3.90
CA TRP A 256 -6.08 -10.88 -5.33
C TRP A 256 -5.20 -11.80 -6.16
N ILE A 257 -5.75 -12.25 -7.29
CA ILE A 257 -5.07 -12.92 -8.41
C ILE A 257 -5.47 -12.13 -9.66
N PRO A 258 -4.59 -11.29 -10.22
CA PRO A 258 -4.93 -10.44 -11.35
C PRO A 258 -4.67 -11.19 -12.67
N SER A 259 -5.29 -12.37 -12.81
CA SER A 259 -5.21 -13.18 -14.03
C SER A 259 -6.43 -12.98 -14.90
N ARG A 260 -6.25 -13.15 -16.21
CA ARG A 260 -7.36 -13.15 -17.18
C ARG A 260 -8.24 -14.38 -17.00
N ASP A 261 -7.64 -15.57 -16.92
CA ASP A 261 -8.32 -16.87 -16.97
C ASP A 261 -8.78 -17.41 -15.60
N THR A 262 -8.12 -16.97 -14.52
CA THR A 262 -8.27 -17.51 -13.16
C THR A 262 -8.26 -16.40 -12.11
N GLY A 263 -8.82 -15.25 -12.46
CA GLY A 263 -8.74 -14.07 -11.62
C GLY A 263 -9.63 -14.13 -10.39
N TYR A 264 -9.17 -13.44 -9.34
CA TYR A 264 -9.78 -13.47 -8.02
C TYR A 264 -9.56 -12.15 -7.29
N LEU A 265 -10.55 -11.73 -6.52
CA LEU A 265 -10.43 -10.64 -5.55
C LEU A 265 -11.28 -10.97 -4.33
N LYS A 266 -10.69 -10.88 -3.15
CA LYS A 266 -11.41 -10.83 -1.88
C LYS A 266 -11.13 -9.49 -1.22
N LEU A 267 -12.18 -8.94 -0.64
CA LEU A 267 -12.11 -7.71 0.13
C LEU A 267 -13.01 -7.84 1.35
N ILE A 268 -12.42 -7.56 2.52
CA ILE A 268 -13.12 -7.37 3.77
C ILE A 268 -12.70 -6.00 4.29
N THR A 269 -13.67 -5.16 4.61
CA THR A 269 -13.44 -3.84 5.20
C THR A 269 -14.43 -3.55 6.32
N GLU A 270 -13.93 -2.89 7.35
CA GLU A 270 -14.76 -2.18 8.32
C GLU A 270 -14.50 -0.68 8.13
N SER A 271 -15.36 -0.01 7.37
CA SER A 271 -15.25 1.40 7.00
C SER A 271 -16.56 2.15 7.20
N GLN A 272 -16.48 3.33 7.82
CA GLN A 272 -17.56 4.31 7.89
C GLN A 272 -17.43 5.41 6.84
N GLY A 273 -16.38 5.39 6.00
CA GLY A 273 -16.05 6.43 5.03
C GLY A 273 -15.78 5.91 3.61
N SER A 274 -15.34 6.80 2.72
CA SER A 274 -14.99 6.48 1.33
C SER A 274 -13.51 6.10 1.19
N THR A 275 -13.20 4.85 1.55
CA THR A 275 -11.89 4.25 1.28
C THR A 275 -11.78 3.93 -0.21
N SER A 276 -10.60 4.10 -0.80
CA SER A 276 -10.30 3.54 -2.12
C SER A 276 -9.01 2.71 -2.09
N ILE A 277 -9.01 1.65 -2.88
CA ILE A 277 -7.90 0.72 -3.02
C ILE A 277 -7.59 0.58 -4.51
N THR A 278 -6.33 0.76 -4.88
CA THR A 278 -5.87 0.57 -6.25
C THR A 278 -4.67 -0.36 -6.28
N LEU A 279 -4.71 -1.39 -7.13
CA LEU A 279 -3.65 -2.37 -7.36
C LEU A 279 -3.16 -2.26 -8.81
N GLN A 280 -1.86 -2.08 -9.03
CA GLN A 280 -1.30 -1.80 -10.36
C GLN A 280 0.02 -2.54 -10.63
N ASP A 281 0.30 -2.86 -11.90
CA ASP A 281 1.62 -3.33 -12.36
C ASP A 281 2.61 -2.18 -12.60
N LYS A 282 2.13 -1.03 -13.08
CA LYS A 282 2.91 0.17 -13.38
C LYS A 282 2.13 1.43 -12.98
N LEU A 283 2.85 2.50 -12.66
CA LEU A 283 2.23 3.80 -12.32
C LEU A 283 1.78 4.58 -13.56
N VAL A 284 2.44 4.36 -14.69
CA VAL A 284 2.17 5.01 -15.98
C VAL A 284 1.82 3.90 -16.97
N ASP A 285 0.70 4.07 -17.66
CA ASP A 285 0.14 3.12 -18.64
C ASP A 285 0.11 1.66 -18.13
N PRO A 286 -0.62 1.38 -17.03
CA PRO A 286 -0.71 0.03 -16.48
C PRO A 286 -1.36 -0.95 -17.45
N THR A 287 -0.83 -2.17 -17.51
CA THR A 287 -1.51 -3.29 -18.17
C THR A 287 -2.44 -4.04 -17.21
N ILE A 288 -2.22 -3.86 -15.91
CA ILE A 288 -3.06 -4.40 -14.85
C ILE A 288 -3.37 -3.24 -13.90
N ASN A 289 -4.65 -2.92 -13.76
CA ASN A 289 -5.17 -1.95 -12.80
C ASN A 289 -6.45 -2.52 -12.20
N ILE A 290 -6.56 -2.62 -10.89
CA ILE A 290 -7.80 -2.96 -10.19
C ILE A 290 -8.05 -1.83 -9.20
N SER A 291 -9.06 -1.01 -9.49
CA SER A 291 -9.50 0.10 -8.63
C SER A 291 -10.84 -0.25 -7.98
N LEU A 292 -10.90 0.02 -6.69
CA LEU A 292 -12.06 -0.12 -5.84
C LEU A 292 -12.29 1.25 -5.21
N GLU A 293 -13.46 1.84 -5.44
CA GLU A 293 -13.80 3.19 -5.01
C GLU A 293 -15.04 3.18 -4.13
N ASP A 294 -15.16 4.19 -3.26
CA ASP A 294 -16.26 4.37 -2.31
C ASP A 294 -16.55 3.11 -1.47
N ILE A 295 -15.49 2.46 -1.00
CA ILE A 295 -15.55 1.23 -0.23
C ILE A 295 -16.05 1.53 1.19
N GLY A 296 -17.31 1.16 1.47
CA GLY A 296 -17.88 1.14 2.82
C GLY A 296 -17.56 -0.16 3.58
N ASN A 297 -18.47 -0.62 4.43
CA ASN A 297 -18.41 -1.94 5.04
C ASN A 297 -18.72 -3.04 4.01
N VAL A 298 -17.72 -3.81 3.60
CA VAL A 298 -17.93 -4.89 2.62
C VAL A 298 -17.22 -6.17 3.02
N ASP A 299 -17.84 -7.30 2.68
CA ASP A 299 -17.20 -8.62 2.71
C ASP A 299 -17.66 -9.37 1.46
N PHE A 300 -16.77 -9.46 0.47
CA PHE A 300 -17.05 -10.14 -0.78
C PHE A 300 -15.85 -10.87 -1.36
N LYS A 301 -16.18 -11.77 -2.29
CA LYS A 301 -15.27 -12.46 -3.19
C LYS A 301 -15.78 -12.32 -4.61
N SER A 302 -14.89 -11.93 -5.51
CA SER A 302 -15.11 -11.93 -6.95
C SER A 302 -14.16 -12.92 -7.62
N TYR A 303 -14.67 -13.61 -8.64
CA TYR A 303 -13.94 -14.56 -9.46
C TYR A 303 -14.22 -14.24 -10.92
N TRP A 304 -13.21 -14.35 -11.78
CA TRP A 304 -13.41 -14.11 -13.20
C TRP A 304 -12.54 -14.97 -14.09
N ASN A 305 -13.11 -15.31 -15.24
CA ASN A 305 -12.41 -15.77 -16.41
C ASN A 305 -12.80 -14.83 -17.57
N LEU A 306 -11.97 -13.82 -17.80
CA LEU A 306 -12.09 -12.83 -18.86
C LEU A 306 -11.59 -13.41 -20.19
N THR A 307 -12.20 -14.50 -20.66
CA THR A 307 -11.97 -15.06 -21.99
C THR A 307 -13.28 -15.13 -22.77
N ASN A 308 -13.29 -15.82 -23.90
CA ASN A 308 -14.49 -16.03 -24.70
C ASN A 308 -14.56 -17.49 -25.15
N PRO A 309 -15.41 -18.34 -24.54
CA PRO A 309 -16.39 -18.00 -23.51
C PRO A 309 -15.76 -17.59 -22.18
N GLY A 310 -16.45 -16.73 -21.41
CA GLY A 310 -15.95 -16.19 -20.15
C GLY A 310 -16.99 -16.17 -19.04
N THR A 311 -16.52 -15.85 -17.83
CA THR A 311 -17.35 -15.81 -16.60
C THR A 311 -16.92 -14.69 -15.66
N PHE A 312 -17.88 -14.16 -14.89
CA PHE A 312 -17.66 -13.21 -13.81
C PHE A 312 -18.65 -13.48 -12.69
N ARG A 313 -18.16 -13.75 -11.48
CA ARG A 313 -18.97 -14.14 -10.35
C ARG A 313 -18.62 -13.34 -9.11
N ILE A 314 -19.63 -12.84 -8.40
CA ILE A 314 -19.51 -12.18 -7.10
C ILE A 314 -20.33 -12.94 -6.06
N ILE A 315 -19.71 -13.18 -4.91
CA ILE A 315 -20.32 -13.76 -3.71
C ILE A 315 -20.03 -12.81 -2.55
N ARG A 316 -21.05 -12.42 -1.77
CA ARG A 316 -20.88 -11.52 -0.63
C ARG A 316 -21.68 -11.94 0.61
N ASN A 317 -21.28 -11.42 1.77
CA ASN A 317 -21.92 -11.70 3.06
C ASN A 317 -22.87 -10.57 3.52
N SER A 318 -22.58 -9.31 3.23
CA SER A 318 -23.37 -8.12 3.64
C SER A 318 -23.73 -7.23 2.45
N SER A 319 -24.83 -6.47 2.52
CA SER A 319 -25.20 -5.52 1.45
C SER A 319 -24.08 -4.53 1.20
N MET A 320 -23.69 -4.36 -0.06
CA MET A 320 -22.56 -3.53 -0.45
C MET A 320 -22.94 -2.56 -1.56
N ASN A 321 -22.38 -1.36 -1.47
CA ASN A 321 -22.14 -0.51 -2.64
C ASN A 321 -20.72 -0.83 -3.10
N LEU A 322 -20.56 -1.07 -4.40
CA LEU A 322 -19.27 -1.46 -4.95
C LEU A 322 -19.07 -0.86 -6.33
N VAL A 323 -18.01 -0.06 -6.45
CA VAL A 323 -17.48 0.39 -7.73
C VAL A 323 -16.17 -0.34 -7.96
N ILE A 324 -16.16 -1.28 -8.92
CA ILE A 324 -14.95 -1.92 -9.41
C ILE A 324 -14.66 -1.38 -10.80
N HIS A 325 -13.44 -0.92 -11.00
CA HIS A 325 -12.91 -0.66 -12.32
C HIS A 325 -11.61 -1.41 -12.48
N SER A 326 -11.55 -2.36 -13.41
CA SER A 326 -10.33 -3.08 -13.70
C SER A 326 -9.97 -3.11 -15.18
N PHE A 327 -8.66 -3.06 -15.41
CA PHE A 327 -8.00 -3.37 -16.66
C PHE A 327 -7.06 -4.54 -16.41
N ILE A 328 -7.16 -5.59 -17.21
CA ILE A 328 -6.24 -6.74 -17.18
C ILE A 328 -5.94 -7.08 -18.64
N GLU A 329 -4.74 -6.72 -19.09
CA GLU A 329 -4.30 -6.86 -20.48
C GLU A 329 -5.28 -6.09 -21.40
N GLU A 330 -5.92 -6.74 -22.37
CA GLU A 330 -6.92 -6.12 -23.25
C GLU A 330 -8.34 -6.01 -22.66
N TRP A 331 -8.58 -6.58 -21.48
CA TRP A 331 -9.91 -6.64 -20.88
C TRP A 331 -10.17 -5.49 -19.93
N GLU A 332 -11.30 -4.84 -20.12
CA GLU A 332 -11.86 -3.81 -19.26
C GLU A 332 -13.12 -4.34 -18.58
N THR A 333 -13.13 -4.27 -17.25
CA THR A 333 -14.33 -4.54 -16.44
C THR A 333 -14.70 -3.27 -15.69
N ARG A 334 -15.94 -2.82 -15.84
CA ARG A 334 -16.55 -1.81 -14.96
C ARG A 334 -17.78 -2.40 -14.34
N LEU A 335 -17.86 -2.26 -13.02
CA LEU A 335 -18.98 -2.71 -12.25
C LEU A 335 -19.36 -1.62 -11.28
N ASN A 336 -20.54 -1.06 -11.44
CA ASN A 336 -21.15 -0.17 -10.46
C ASN A 336 -22.44 -0.83 -10.00
N ILE A 337 -22.44 -1.32 -8.77
CA ILE A 337 -23.62 -1.96 -8.15
C ILE A 337 -23.99 -1.25 -6.86
N THR A 338 -25.25 -0.84 -6.76
CA THR A 338 -25.81 -0.20 -5.58
C THR A 338 -26.72 -1.19 -4.84
N SER A 339 -26.17 -2.06 -4.00
CA SER A 339 -26.86 -3.19 -3.34
C SER A 339 -27.06 -4.42 -4.24
N LEU A 340 -26.03 -5.27 -4.28
CA LEU A 340 -26.15 -6.69 -4.63
C LEU A 340 -26.81 -7.45 -3.46
N SER A 341 -27.47 -8.60 -3.63
CA SER A 341 -28.16 -9.31 -2.50
C SER A 341 -27.46 -10.55 -1.92
N LYS A 342 -26.60 -11.26 -2.66
CA LYS A 342 -25.48 -12.14 -2.20
C LYS A 342 -24.71 -12.68 -3.39
N ASN A 343 -25.40 -13.01 -4.48
CA ASN A 343 -24.80 -13.65 -5.66
C ASN A 343 -25.06 -12.85 -6.95
N LEU A 344 -24.06 -12.85 -7.83
CA LEU A 344 -24.18 -12.47 -9.23
C LEU A 344 -23.23 -13.36 -10.02
N ASP A 345 -23.76 -14.13 -10.96
CA ASP A 345 -23.00 -14.94 -11.92
C ASP A 345 -23.36 -14.47 -13.33
N ILE A 346 -22.34 -14.11 -14.10
CA ILE A 346 -22.46 -13.69 -15.49
C ILE A 346 -21.58 -14.61 -16.30
N LYS A 347 -22.13 -15.21 -17.36
CA LYS A 347 -21.35 -16.03 -18.30
C LYS A 347 -21.63 -15.57 -19.72
N TRP A 348 -20.65 -15.72 -20.60
CA TRP A 348 -20.81 -15.29 -21.97
C TRP A 348 -20.06 -16.14 -22.96
N ASN A 349 -20.55 -16.10 -24.19
CA ASN A 349 -19.84 -16.50 -25.40
C ASN A 349 -20.26 -15.53 -26.49
N ILE A 350 -19.39 -14.56 -26.80
CA ILE A 350 -19.67 -13.48 -27.74
C ILE A 350 -19.06 -13.85 -29.10
N ASN A 351 -19.87 -14.38 -29.99
CA ASN A 351 -19.51 -14.79 -31.33
C ASN A 351 -20.64 -14.44 -32.32
N THR A 352 -20.50 -14.81 -33.60
CA THR A 352 -21.59 -14.66 -34.58
C THR A 352 -22.87 -15.37 -34.14
N SER A 353 -22.74 -16.55 -33.53
CA SER A 353 -23.77 -17.17 -32.70
C SER A 353 -23.22 -17.28 -31.29
N GLY A 354 -23.98 -16.86 -30.28
CA GLY A 354 -23.46 -16.69 -28.94
C GLY A 354 -24.53 -16.65 -27.87
N TYR A 355 -24.11 -16.40 -26.64
CA TYR A 355 -25.01 -16.24 -25.50
C TYR A 355 -24.46 -15.29 -24.44
N VAL A 356 -25.39 -14.79 -23.62
CA VAL A 356 -25.11 -14.19 -22.32
C VAL A 356 -26.06 -14.80 -21.29
N PHE A 357 -25.53 -15.07 -20.11
CA PHE A 357 -26.22 -15.74 -19.01
C PHE A 357 -26.09 -14.88 -17.75
N TYR A 358 -27.18 -14.78 -16.99
CA TYR A 358 -27.26 -14.12 -15.70
C TYR A 358 -27.95 -15.01 -14.68
N ASP A 359 -27.35 -15.12 -13.50
CA ASP A 359 -27.96 -15.76 -12.35
C ASP A 359 -27.68 -14.95 -11.07
N THR A 360 -28.75 -14.62 -10.36
CA THR A 360 -28.71 -13.92 -9.08
C THR A 360 -29.32 -14.75 -7.96
N ASN A 361 -29.63 -16.03 -8.19
CA ASN A 361 -30.42 -16.90 -7.32
C ASN A 361 -31.78 -16.27 -6.94
N LEU A 362 -32.44 -15.58 -7.87
CA LEU A 362 -33.64 -14.76 -7.63
C LEU A 362 -33.48 -13.65 -6.58
N GLU A 363 -32.25 -13.29 -6.24
CA GLU A 363 -32.01 -12.19 -5.32
C GLU A 363 -31.93 -10.86 -6.08
N SER A 364 -32.46 -9.80 -5.47
CA SER A 364 -32.57 -8.49 -6.12
C SER A 364 -31.25 -7.74 -6.17
N ILE A 365 -30.83 -7.35 -7.35
CA ILE A 365 -29.74 -6.39 -7.55
C ILE A 365 -30.39 -5.03 -7.82
N LYS A 366 -29.97 -4.01 -7.06
CA LYS A 366 -30.35 -2.62 -7.31
C LYS A 366 -29.20 -1.91 -8.02
N THR A 367 -29.54 -1.15 -9.04
CA THR A 367 -28.68 -0.40 -9.97
C THR A 367 -27.40 -1.15 -10.33
N ALA A 368 -27.41 -1.84 -11.46
CA ALA A 368 -26.25 -2.55 -11.99
C ALA A 368 -25.85 -1.98 -13.35
N ASP A 369 -24.75 -1.23 -13.38
CA ASP A 369 -24.03 -0.90 -14.60
C ASP A 369 -22.81 -1.82 -14.70
N ILE A 370 -22.89 -2.77 -15.63
CA ILE A 370 -21.86 -3.77 -15.87
C ILE A 370 -21.31 -3.56 -17.27
N LEU A 371 -19.99 -3.55 -17.39
CA LEU A 371 -19.26 -3.56 -18.65
C LEU A 371 -18.15 -4.58 -18.52
N ILE A 372 -18.07 -5.52 -19.46
CA ILE A 372 -16.93 -6.43 -19.61
C ILE A 372 -16.60 -6.45 -21.09
N LYS A 373 -15.46 -5.91 -21.50
CA LYS A 373 -15.10 -5.84 -22.92
C LYS A 373 -13.61 -5.93 -23.20
N THR A 374 -13.31 -6.27 -24.44
CA THR A 374 -12.03 -6.04 -25.12
C THR A 374 -12.22 -4.98 -26.20
N ASN A 375 -11.24 -4.84 -27.09
CA ASN A 375 -11.35 -4.02 -28.29
C ASN A 375 -12.35 -4.57 -29.33
N ASN A 376 -12.67 -5.87 -29.30
CA ASN A 376 -13.46 -6.53 -30.35
C ASN A 376 -14.76 -7.17 -29.86
N ILE A 377 -14.82 -7.57 -28.59
CA ILE A 377 -15.99 -8.23 -28.01
C ILE A 377 -16.32 -7.64 -26.64
N GLY A 378 -17.57 -7.67 -26.23
CA GLY A 378 -17.94 -7.25 -24.89
C GLY A 378 -19.43 -7.35 -24.58
N ILE A 379 -19.77 -7.20 -23.31
CA ILE A 379 -21.14 -7.14 -22.81
C ILE A 379 -21.29 -5.88 -21.99
N LYS A 380 -22.45 -5.27 -22.11
CA LYS A 380 -22.88 -4.17 -21.28
C LYS A 380 -24.28 -4.45 -20.76
N THR A 381 -24.46 -4.28 -19.47
CA THR A 381 -25.76 -4.38 -18.80
C THR A 381 -26.01 -3.11 -18.05
N LYS A 382 -27.20 -2.55 -18.22
CA LYS A 382 -27.71 -1.47 -17.39
C LYS A 382 -29.03 -1.90 -16.80
N ALA A 383 -29.16 -1.90 -15.50
CA ALA A 383 -30.41 -2.28 -14.85
C ALA A 383 -30.66 -1.43 -13.61
N ASP A 384 -31.91 -1.08 -13.34
CA ASP A 384 -32.31 -0.38 -12.11
C ASP A 384 -32.60 -1.36 -10.98
N ILE A 385 -33.40 -2.37 -11.29
CA ILE A 385 -33.69 -3.49 -10.40
C ILE A 385 -33.80 -4.71 -11.29
N PHE A 386 -33.01 -5.75 -11.03
CA PHE A 386 -33.24 -7.06 -11.66
C PHE A 386 -32.90 -8.23 -10.74
N LYS A 387 -33.55 -9.37 -11.00
CA LYS A 387 -33.26 -10.68 -10.42
C LYS A 387 -33.35 -11.71 -11.53
N ALA A 388 -32.47 -12.71 -11.51
CA ALA A 388 -32.43 -13.76 -12.51
C ALA A 388 -32.23 -15.13 -11.85
N GLU A 389 -32.78 -16.16 -12.50
CA GLU A 389 -32.52 -17.56 -12.23
C GLU A 389 -32.32 -18.25 -13.56
N ASP A 390 -31.08 -18.69 -13.78
CA ASP A 390 -30.64 -19.32 -15.02
C ASP A 390 -31.05 -18.57 -16.30
N PHE A 391 -31.11 -17.23 -16.26
CA PHE A 391 -31.57 -16.44 -17.40
C PHE A 391 -30.51 -16.40 -18.49
N GLN A 392 -30.84 -16.92 -19.66
CA GLN A 392 -29.92 -16.96 -20.79
C GLN A 392 -30.56 -16.36 -22.03
N LEU A 393 -29.83 -15.49 -22.69
CA LEU A 393 -30.13 -14.98 -24.03
C LEU A 393 -29.14 -15.62 -25.00
N ASN A 394 -29.67 -16.24 -26.06
CA ASN A 394 -28.89 -16.79 -27.15
C ASN A 394 -29.19 -16.01 -28.43
N TRP A 395 -28.20 -15.87 -29.30
CA TRP A 395 -28.40 -15.34 -30.65
C TRP A 395 -27.70 -16.21 -31.69
N THR A 396 -28.18 -16.08 -32.92
CA THR A 396 -27.57 -16.70 -34.11
C THR A 396 -26.93 -15.64 -34.99
N ASN A 397 -26.20 -16.06 -36.01
CA ASN A 397 -25.60 -15.20 -37.03
C ASN A 397 -26.56 -14.20 -37.70
N ASN A 398 -27.87 -14.48 -37.71
CA ASN A 398 -28.90 -13.61 -38.26
C ASN A 398 -29.63 -12.78 -37.17
N TRP A 399 -29.08 -12.73 -35.95
CA TRP A 399 -29.70 -12.07 -34.79
C TRP A 399 -31.08 -12.60 -34.39
N ASN A 400 -31.39 -13.88 -34.72
CA ASN A 400 -32.54 -14.53 -34.09
C ASN A 400 -32.22 -14.77 -32.62
N ILE A 401 -32.97 -14.11 -31.73
CA ILE A 401 -32.75 -14.19 -30.29
C ILE A 401 -33.75 -15.14 -29.65
N THR A 402 -33.24 -16.00 -28.77
CA THR A 402 -34.06 -16.85 -27.91
C THR A 402 -33.67 -16.65 -26.45
N SER A 403 -34.64 -16.76 -25.55
CA SER A 403 -34.42 -16.66 -24.11
C SER A 403 -34.85 -17.92 -23.38
N SER A 404 -34.20 -18.21 -22.26
CA SER A 404 -34.58 -19.24 -21.30
C SER A 404 -34.34 -18.77 -19.87
N GLY A 405 -34.85 -19.51 -18.89
CA GLY A 405 -34.77 -19.15 -17.48
C GLY A 405 -35.76 -18.05 -17.10
N ARG A 406 -35.52 -17.41 -15.95
CA ARG A 406 -36.40 -16.38 -15.40
C ARG A 406 -35.64 -15.09 -15.15
N ILE A 407 -36.21 -13.96 -15.56
CA ILE A 407 -35.75 -12.63 -15.20
C ILE A 407 -36.93 -11.78 -14.72
N GLU A 408 -36.74 -11.05 -13.62
CA GLU A 408 -37.65 -10.03 -13.14
C GLU A 408 -36.90 -8.70 -13.12
N PHE A 409 -37.44 -7.66 -13.72
CA PHE A 409 -36.78 -6.35 -13.76
C PHE A 409 -37.77 -5.18 -13.78
N SER A 410 -37.32 -4.02 -13.31
CA SER A 410 -38.01 -2.74 -13.55
C SER A 410 -37.53 -2.11 -14.86
N ILE A 411 -36.21 -1.97 -14.99
CA ILE A 411 -35.53 -1.54 -16.22
C ILE A 411 -34.28 -2.43 -16.36
N VAL A 412 -34.08 -2.96 -17.56
CA VAL A 412 -32.85 -3.68 -17.94
C VAL A 412 -32.55 -3.39 -19.41
N SER A 413 -31.28 -3.23 -19.73
CA SER A 413 -30.74 -3.16 -21.09
C SER A 413 -29.54 -4.09 -21.15
N ILE A 414 -29.51 -4.98 -22.13
CA ILE A 414 -28.36 -5.85 -22.39
C ILE A 414 -27.91 -5.60 -23.82
N ASP A 415 -26.65 -5.18 -23.95
CA ASP A 415 -26.01 -4.92 -25.23
C ASP A 415 -24.78 -5.82 -25.36
N VAL A 416 -24.51 -6.29 -26.57
CA VAL A 416 -23.29 -7.04 -26.92
C VAL A 416 -22.46 -6.23 -27.91
N TYR A 417 -21.16 -6.20 -27.68
CA TYR A 417 -20.18 -5.56 -28.55
C TYR A 417 -19.52 -6.63 -29.40
N LEU A 418 -19.52 -6.45 -30.71
CA LEU A 418 -18.91 -7.36 -31.66
C LEU A 418 -18.29 -6.55 -32.82
N ASN A 419 -16.99 -6.74 -33.06
CA ASN A 419 -16.23 -6.13 -34.14
C ASN A 419 -16.39 -4.60 -34.26
N GLY A 420 -16.38 -3.88 -33.13
CA GLY A 420 -16.46 -2.42 -33.13
C GLY A 420 -17.86 -1.84 -32.96
N ILE A 421 -18.91 -2.68 -32.93
CA ILE A 421 -20.32 -2.23 -32.94
C ILE A 421 -21.06 -2.81 -31.73
N TRP A 422 -21.85 -1.97 -31.05
CA TRP A 422 -22.79 -2.39 -30.00
C TRP A 422 -24.14 -2.76 -30.61
N TYR A 423 -24.65 -3.94 -30.26
CA TYR A 423 -25.95 -4.46 -30.65
C TYR A 423 -26.81 -4.61 -29.40
N HIS A 424 -27.98 -3.97 -29.40
CA HIS A 424 -28.97 -4.15 -28.34
C HIS A 424 -29.69 -5.49 -28.51
N ILE A 425 -29.74 -6.31 -27.46
CA ILE A 425 -30.36 -7.65 -27.53
C ILE A 425 -31.50 -7.86 -26.54
N TRP A 426 -31.66 -6.99 -25.53
CA TRP A 426 -32.75 -7.13 -24.57
C TRP A 426 -33.08 -5.82 -23.82
N PRO A 427 -34.38 -5.49 -23.62
CA PRO A 427 -35.55 -6.21 -24.14
C PRO A 427 -35.61 -6.12 -25.66
N TRP A 428 -35.93 -7.25 -26.31
CA TRP A 428 -36.05 -7.26 -27.76
C TRP A 428 -37.29 -6.47 -28.18
N ILE A 429 -37.11 -5.40 -28.96
CA ILE A 429 -38.20 -4.55 -29.47
C ILE A 429 -38.49 -4.93 -30.93
#